data_AF-A0A6J1DMS3-F1
#
_entry.id   AF-A0A6J1DMS3-F1
#
_cell.length_a   1.000
_cell.length_b   1.000
_cell.length_c   1.000
_cell.angle_alpha   90.00
_cell.angle_beta   90.00
_cell.angle_gamma   90.00
#
_symmetry.space_group_name_H-M   'P 1'
#
loop_
_entity.id
_entity.type
_entity.pdbx_description
1 polymer ?
#
loop_
_entity_poly.entity_id
_entity_poly.type
_entity_poly.pdbx_seq_one_letter_code
_entity_poly.pdbx_strand_id
1 'polypeptide(L)'
;MIDDLRFVLQEDCPQAPAPNATMAVRNAYDRWIKANDKAKVYILSSISDVLAKKHEDTVTAKEIMDSLQSMFGQPSSQARHEALKFVYNSRMKKGSSVREHVLNLMVHFNVAESNAAVIYE
;
A
#
# COMPACT_ATOMS: atom_id res chain seq x y z
N MET A 1 -13.98 12.58 5.57
CA MET A 1 -14.02 11.17 5.14
C MET A 1 -12.64 10.62 4.77
N ILE A 2 -11.92 11.19 3.80
CA ILE A 2 -10.53 10.78 3.51
C ILE A 2 -9.57 11.25 4.61
N ASP A 3 -9.71 12.50 5.07
CA ASP A 3 -8.87 13.04 6.15
C ASP A 3 -9.03 12.28 7.48
N ASP A 4 -10.25 11.80 7.78
CA ASP A 4 -10.52 10.99 8.98
C ASP A 4 -9.90 9.59 8.92
N LEU A 5 -9.59 9.07 7.72
CA LEU A 5 -8.94 7.76 7.58
C LEU A 5 -7.42 7.90 7.53
N ARG A 6 -6.91 9.04 7.06
CA ARG A 6 -5.46 9.26 6.94
C ARG A 6 -4.78 9.35 8.30
N PHE A 7 -5.40 10.01 9.28
CA PHE A 7 -4.75 10.20 10.58
C PHE A 7 -4.57 8.88 11.35
N VAL A 8 -5.55 7.95 11.30
CA VAL A 8 -5.44 6.65 11.98
C VAL A 8 -4.42 5.69 11.35
N LEU A 9 -3.97 5.97 10.12
CA LEU A 9 -2.88 5.23 9.47
C LEU A 9 -1.50 5.83 9.73
N GLN A 10 -1.43 7.05 10.26
CA GLN A 10 -0.17 7.78 10.50
C GLN A 10 0.14 7.88 11.98
N GLU A 11 -0.86 8.18 12.80
CA GLU A 11 -0.74 8.35 14.24
C GLU A 11 -0.76 7.01 14.97
N ASP A 12 -0.11 6.97 16.14
CA ASP A 12 -0.15 5.80 17.02
C ASP A 12 -1.50 5.69 17.74
N CYS A 13 -1.81 4.48 18.19
CA CYS A 13 -3.01 4.22 18.98
C CYS A 13 -2.97 5.07 20.27
N PRO A 14 -3.99 5.92 20.52
CA PRO A 14 -4.04 6.71 21.72
C PRO A 14 -4.24 5.82 22.95
N GLN A 15 -3.65 6.23 24.08
CA GLN A 15 -3.91 5.55 25.35
C GLN A 15 -5.36 5.76 25.80
N ALA A 16 -5.92 4.75 26.46
CA ALA A 16 -7.26 4.84 27.03
C ALA A 16 -7.33 6.00 28.04
N PRO A 17 -8.37 6.85 27.97
CA PRO A 17 -8.50 8.00 28.85
C PRO A 17 -8.69 7.56 30.31
N ALA A 18 -8.02 8.27 31.23
CA ALA A 18 -8.19 8.05 32.67
C ALA A 18 -9.64 8.32 33.13
N PRO A 19 -10.10 7.75 34.26
CA PRO A 19 -11.46 7.98 34.77
C PRO A 19 -11.79 9.46 35.01
N ASN A 20 -10.80 10.29 35.34
CA ASN A 20 -10.95 11.74 35.54
C ASN A 20 -10.64 12.59 34.29
N ALA A 21 -10.44 11.97 33.13
CA ALA A 21 -10.15 12.68 31.88
C ALA A 21 -11.31 13.59 31.45
N THR A 22 -10.97 14.73 30.84
CA THR A 22 -11.94 15.70 30.35
C THR A 22 -12.80 15.09 29.22
N MET A 23 -13.99 15.65 29.02
CA MET A 23 -14.89 15.22 27.94
C MET A 23 -14.23 15.33 26.56
N ALA A 24 -13.41 16.37 26.35
CA ALA A 24 -12.70 16.58 25.09
C ALA A 24 -11.73 15.42 24.77
N VAL A 25 -10.97 14.94 25.77
CA VAL A 25 -10.05 13.82 25.61
C VAL A 25 -10.80 12.52 25.30
N ARG A 26 -11.90 12.27 25.99
CA ARG A 26 -12.77 11.10 25.74
C ARG A 26 -13.34 11.12 24.32
N ASN A 27 -13.90 12.26 23.91
CA ASN A 27 -14.44 12.43 22.56
C ASN A 27 -13.39 12.24 21.46
N ALA A 28 -12.16 12.71 21.69
CA ALA A 28 -11.06 12.51 20.75
C ALA A 28 -10.66 11.03 20.64
N TYR A 29 -10.57 10.31 21.77
CA TYR A 29 -10.32 8.87 21.81
C TYR A 29 -11.42 8.08 21.07
N ASP A 30 -12.69 8.35 21.37
CA ASP A 30 -13.83 7.68 20.73
C ASP A 30 -13.87 7.94 19.23
N ARG A 31 -13.54 9.18 18.80
CA ARG A 31 -13.41 9.52 17.38
C ARG A 31 -12.29 8.71 16.72
N TRP A 32 -11.13 8.58 17.37
CA TRP A 32 -10.02 7.80 16.87
C TRP A 32 -10.40 6.32 16.70
N ILE A 33 -11.01 5.71 17.72
CA ILE A 33 -11.44 4.30 17.68
C ILE A 33 -12.42 4.07 16.53
N LYS A 34 -13.44 4.92 16.40
CA LYS A 34 -14.43 4.80 15.31
C LYS A 34 -13.80 4.92 13.92
N ALA A 35 -12.82 5.80 13.76
CA ALA A 35 -12.09 5.96 12.51
C ALA A 35 -11.19 4.74 12.22
N ASN A 36 -10.50 4.22 13.23
CA ASN A 36 -9.66 3.03 13.13
C ASN A 36 -10.47 1.80 12.73
N ASP A 37 -11.61 1.55 13.38
CA ASP A 37 -12.48 0.41 13.06
C ASP A 37 -13.01 0.48 11.63
N LYS A 38 -13.40 1.69 11.19
CA LYS A 38 -13.82 1.93 9.81
C LYS A 38 -12.68 1.67 8.82
N ALA A 39 -11.46 2.12 9.12
CA ALA A 39 -10.29 1.87 8.29
C ALA A 39 -9.96 0.37 8.21
N LYS A 40 -10.00 -0.35 9.34
CA LYS A 40 -9.81 -1.81 9.38
C LYS A 40 -10.79 -2.53 8.46
N VAL A 41 -12.09 -2.22 8.54
CA VAL A 41 -13.10 -2.85 7.70
C VAL A 41 -12.81 -2.63 6.22
N TYR A 42 -12.46 -1.41 5.82
CA TYR A 42 -12.11 -1.14 4.43
C TYR A 42 -10.88 -1.92 3.97
N ILE A 43 -9.80 -1.93 4.76
CA ILE A 43 -8.57 -2.64 4.39
C ILE A 43 -8.84 -4.14 4.27
N LEU A 44 -9.43 -4.75 5.30
CA LEU A 44 -9.72 -6.19 5.34
C LEU A 44 -10.67 -6.62 4.21
N SER A 45 -11.64 -5.77 3.86
CA SER A 45 -12.57 -6.04 2.75
C SER A 45 -11.96 -5.85 1.36
N SER A 46 -10.81 -5.19 1.27
CA SER A 46 -10.13 -4.87 -0.01
C SER A 46 -8.96 -5.80 -0.33
N ILE A 47 -8.60 -6.70 0.58
CA ILE A 47 -7.49 -7.66 0.41
C ILE A 47 -8.02 -9.10 0.30
N SER A 48 -7.15 -10.04 -0.04
CA SER A 48 -7.55 -11.45 -0.16
C SER A 48 -7.97 -12.05 1.18
N ASP A 49 -8.87 -13.03 1.16
CA ASP A 49 -9.38 -13.69 2.38
C ASP A 49 -8.27 -14.26 3.26
N VAL A 50 -7.18 -14.76 2.65
CA VAL A 50 -6.01 -15.28 3.37
C VAL A 50 -5.32 -14.18 4.17
N LEU A 51 -5.14 -12.99 3.57
CA LEU A 51 -4.55 -11.85 4.25
C LEU A 51 -5.52 -11.24 5.27
N ALA A 52 -6.80 -11.15 4.93
CA ALA A 52 -7.83 -10.66 5.83
C ALA A 52 -7.87 -11.51 7.11
N LYS A 53 -7.89 -12.85 6.97
CA LYS A 53 -7.85 -13.78 8.10
C LYS A 53 -6.58 -13.67 8.93
N LYS A 54 -5.41 -13.49 8.29
CA LYS A 54 -4.14 -13.28 9.01
C LYS A 54 -4.17 -12.05 9.92
N HIS A 55 -4.99 -11.04 9.58
CA HIS A 55 -5.03 -9.75 10.24
C HIS A 55 -6.35 -9.46 10.98
N GLU A 56 -7.25 -10.43 11.12
CA GLU A 56 -8.59 -10.23 11.70
C GLU A 56 -8.54 -9.69 13.14
N ASP A 57 -7.61 -10.21 13.94
CA ASP A 57 -7.39 -9.82 15.33
C ASP A 57 -6.41 -8.64 15.51
N THR A 58 -5.88 -8.07 14.41
CA THR A 58 -4.93 -6.96 14.51
C THR A 58 -5.62 -5.73 15.10
N VAL A 59 -5.00 -5.09 16.09
CA VAL A 59 -5.65 -4.03 16.89
C VAL A 59 -5.90 -2.78 16.04
N THR A 60 -4.92 -2.38 15.24
CA THR A 60 -4.98 -1.10 14.50
C THR A 60 -4.95 -1.28 12.99
N ALA A 61 -5.61 -0.37 12.26
CA ALA A 61 -5.53 -0.30 10.80
C ALA A 61 -4.09 -0.01 10.32
N LYS A 62 -3.34 0.78 11.09
CA LYS A 62 -1.94 1.10 10.84
C LYS A 62 -1.05 -0.15 10.83
N GLU A 63 -1.15 -1.02 11.85
CA GLU A 63 -0.40 -2.28 11.89
C GLU A 63 -0.69 -3.19 10.69
N ILE A 64 -1.96 -3.24 10.24
CA ILE A 64 -2.32 -4.00 9.04
C ILE A 64 -1.62 -3.39 7.82
N MET A 65 -1.69 -2.07 7.65
CA MET A 65 -1.07 -1.37 6.53
C MET A 65 0.46 -1.53 6.53
N ASP A 66 1.11 -1.36 7.69
CA ASP A 66 2.55 -1.52 7.85
C ASP A 66 2.99 -2.96 7.51
N SER A 67 2.20 -3.95 7.93
CA SER A 67 2.45 -5.36 7.59
C SER A 67 2.33 -5.61 6.08
N LEU A 68 1.31 -5.06 5.43
CA LEU A 68 1.13 -5.14 3.98
C LEU A 68 2.29 -4.43 3.25
N GLN A 69 2.72 -3.26 3.72
CA GLN A 69 3.85 -2.53 3.15
C GLN A 69 5.17 -3.30 3.32
N SER A 70 5.35 -4.00 4.44
CA SER A 70 6.50 -4.87 4.65
C SER A 70 6.49 -6.08 3.71
N MET A 71 5.32 -6.66 3.41
CA MET A 71 5.20 -7.84 2.53
C MET A 71 5.30 -7.48 1.04
N PHE A 72 4.69 -6.37 0.63
CA PHE A 72 4.47 -6.05 -0.79
C PHE A 72 5.12 -4.74 -1.23
N GLY A 73 5.48 -3.86 -0.30
CA GLY A 73 6.07 -2.55 -0.62
C GLY A 73 7.58 -2.58 -0.85
N GLN A 74 8.23 -3.74 -0.68
CA GLN A 74 9.68 -3.86 -0.89
C GLN A 74 10.01 -4.08 -2.36
N PRO A 75 11.02 -3.38 -2.91
CA PRO A 75 11.52 -3.64 -4.25
C PRO A 75 11.94 -5.11 -4.45
N SER A 76 11.45 -5.74 -5.52
CA SER A 76 11.83 -7.09 -5.91
C SER A 76 13.01 -7.05 -6.89
N SER A 77 14.16 -7.57 -6.46
CA SER A 77 15.33 -7.71 -7.33
C SER A 77 15.05 -8.56 -8.57
N GLN A 78 14.22 -9.60 -8.43
CA GLN A 78 13.84 -10.47 -9.55
C GLN A 78 12.95 -9.71 -10.54
N ALA A 79 11.90 -9.04 -10.05
CA ALA A 79 11.00 -8.26 -10.92
C ALA A 79 11.75 -7.15 -11.65
N ARG A 80 12.65 -6.45 -10.94
CA ARG A 80 13.57 -5.48 -11.54
C ARG A 80 14.41 -6.10 -12.65
N HIS A 81 15.05 -7.23 -12.39
CA HIS A 81 15.91 -7.90 -13.37
C HIS A 81 15.12 -8.35 -14.61
N GLU A 82 13.97 -8.98 -14.42
CA GLU A 82 13.11 -9.42 -15.52
C GLU A 82 12.59 -8.26 -16.37
N ALA A 83 12.18 -7.17 -15.72
CA ALA A 83 11.71 -5.98 -16.41
C ALA A 83 12.81 -5.32 -17.25
N LEU A 84 14.01 -5.13 -16.67
CA LEU A 84 15.16 -4.60 -17.41
C LEU A 84 15.56 -5.53 -18.55
N LYS A 85 15.62 -6.85 -18.30
CA LYS A 85 15.90 -7.85 -19.33
C LYS A 85 14.90 -7.77 -20.47
N PHE A 86 13.62 -7.59 -20.18
CA PHE A 86 12.60 -7.42 -21.21
C PHE A 86 12.90 -6.17 -22.05
N VAL A 87 13.09 -5.02 -21.41
CA VAL A 87 13.37 -3.74 -22.08
C VAL A 87 14.58 -3.86 -23.00
N TYR A 88 15.72 -4.35 -22.50
CA TYR A 88 16.96 -4.46 -23.27
C TYR A 88 16.86 -5.40 -24.47
N ASN A 89 16.05 -6.45 -24.37
CA ASN A 89 15.91 -7.45 -25.43
C ASN A 89 14.70 -7.18 -26.35
N SER A 90 13.87 -6.20 -26.01
CA SER A 90 12.67 -5.89 -26.77
C SER A 90 13.04 -5.30 -28.13
N ARG A 91 12.54 -5.91 -29.21
CA ARG A 91 12.66 -5.39 -30.57
C ARG A 91 11.29 -5.39 -31.23
N MET A 92 10.97 -4.30 -31.91
CA MET A 92 9.78 -4.24 -32.74
C MET A 92 9.84 -5.25 -33.88
N LYS A 93 8.75 -5.99 -34.09
CA LYS A 93 8.62 -6.86 -35.26
C LYS A 93 8.24 -6.01 -36.47
N LYS A 94 8.69 -6.40 -37.67
CA LYS A 94 8.29 -5.71 -38.90
C LYS A 94 6.77 -5.78 -39.06
N GLY A 95 6.13 -4.63 -39.28
CA GLY A 95 4.68 -4.51 -39.43
C GLY A 95 3.88 -4.49 -38.11
N SER A 96 4.53 -4.57 -36.93
CA SER A 96 3.82 -4.42 -35.65
C SER A 96 3.54 -2.95 -35.32
N SER A 97 2.48 -2.71 -34.54
CA SER A 97 2.11 -1.37 -34.07
C SER A 97 3.19 -0.75 -33.17
N VAL A 98 3.64 0.46 -33.54
CA VAL A 98 4.56 1.27 -32.71
C VAL A 98 3.92 1.58 -31.36
N ARG A 99 2.64 1.98 -31.36
CA ARG A 99 1.92 2.35 -30.13
C ARG A 99 1.88 1.19 -29.14
N GLU A 100 1.55 -0.01 -29.61
CA GLU A 100 1.47 -1.20 -28.77
C GLU A 100 2.84 -1.56 -28.18
N HIS A 101 3.89 -1.48 -29.00
CA HIS A 101 5.25 -1.74 -28.55
C HIS A 101 5.69 -0.75 -27.46
N VAL A 102 5.46 0.55 -27.66
CA VAL A 102 5.82 1.60 -26.68
C VAL A 102 5.04 1.42 -25.38
N LEU A 103 3.73 1.13 -25.44
CA LEU A 103 2.94 0.85 -24.24
C LEU A 103 3.48 -0.36 -23.47
N ASN A 104 3.88 -1.41 -24.17
CA ASN A 104 4.47 -2.59 -23.53
C ASN A 104 5.83 -2.29 -22.88
N LEU A 105 6.67 -1.46 -23.52
CA LEU A 105 7.91 -0.96 -22.92
C LEU A 105 7.63 -0.12 -21.67
N MET A 106 6.66 0.80 -21.73
CA MET A 106 6.26 1.64 -20.60
C MET A 106 5.85 0.81 -19.37
N VAL A 107 5.10 -0.27 -19.58
CA VAL A 107 4.74 -1.19 -18.48
C VAL A 107 5.99 -1.76 -17.80
N HIS A 108 6.98 -2.23 -18.58
CA HIS A 108 8.20 -2.80 -18.01
C HIS A 108 9.12 -1.75 -17.39
N PHE A 109 9.18 -0.54 -17.94
CA PHE A 109 9.88 0.58 -17.30
C PHE A 109 9.27 0.92 -15.95
N ASN A 110 7.93 1.04 -15.86
CA ASN A 110 7.24 1.29 -14.60
C ASN A 110 7.52 0.19 -13.57
N VAL A 111 7.56 -1.09 -13.99
CA VAL A 111 7.94 -2.20 -13.12
C VAL A 111 9.39 -2.07 -12.66
N ALA A 112 10.33 -1.75 -13.56
CA ALA A 112 11.73 -1.58 -13.20
C ALA A 112 11.92 -0.43 -12.19
N GLU A 113 11.33 0.73 -12.43
CA GLU A 113 11.37 1.90 -11.55
C GLU A 113 10.73 1.63 -10.18
N SER A 114 9.53 1.05 -10.15
CA SER A 114 8.84 0.68 -8.91
C SER A 114 9.62 -0.35 -8.09
N ASN A 115 10.53 -1.09 -8.73
CA ASN A 115 11.45 -2.03 -8.09
C ASN A 115 12.87 -1.46 -7.94
N ALA A 116 13.00 -0.13 -7.84
CA ALA A 116 14.25 0.59 -7.56
C ALA A 116 15.36 0.35 -8.60
N ALA A 117 15.01 0.26 -9.89
CA ALA A 117 15.98 0.46 -10.96
C ALA A 117 16.29 1.96 -11.10
N VAL A 118 17.57 2.28 -11.29
CA VAL A 118 17.98 3.61 -11.75
C VAL A 118 18.21 3.52 -13.25
N ILE A 119 17.40 4.24 -14.02
CA ILE A 119 17.52 4.35 -15.46
C ILE A 119 18.08 5.75 -15.73
N TYR A 120 19.26 5.81 -16.33
CA TYR A 120 19.84 7.08 -16.77
C TYR A 120 19.25 7.43 -18.14
N GLU A 121 18.81 8.68 -18.30
CA GLU A 121 18.38 9.26 -19.59
C GLU A 121 19.55 9.49 -20.55
#